data_AF-A0A177ICY4-F1
#
_entry.id   AF-A0A177ICY4-F1
#
_cell.length_a   1.000
_cell.length_b   1.000
_cell.length_c   1.000
_cell.angle_alpha   90.00
_cell.angle_beta   90.00
_cell.angle_gamma   90.00
#
_symmetry.space_group_name_H-M   'P 1'
#
loop_
_entity.id
_entity.type
_entity.pdbx_description
1 polymer ?
#
loop_
_entity_poly.entity_id
_entity_poly.type
_entity_poly.pdbx_seq_one_letter_code
_entity_poly.pdbx_strand_id
1 'polypeptide(L)'
;MDGQGIYEYAEDDTSMDYLYGFFDKDLKDRLETERQFIPEGLEDLIGDNSLLDYIWLWIKDAGPRGFRQYLFDGGYAESEVIEAFLAKRQEWGMNTPPHLEWLEQDDFDVASLET
;
A
#
# COMPACT_ATOMS: atom_id res chain seq x y z
N MET A 1 19.38 -11.19 10.20
CA MET A 1 18.09 -11.88 10.16
C MET A 1 17.89 -12.48 11.53
N ASP A 2 17.19 -11.74 12.39
CA ASP A 2 16.46 -12.38 13.48
C ASP A 2 15.43 -13.29 12.80
N GLY A 3 15.29 -14.53 13.26
CA GLY A 3 14.58 -15.62 12.57
C GLY A 3 13.06 -15.46 12.40
N GLN A 4 12.56 -14.25 12.13
CA GLN A 4 11.18 -13.93 11.82
C GLN A 4 10.79 -14.52 10.47
N GLY A 5 9.67 -15.26 10.44
CA GLY A 5 9.16 -15.84 9.21
C GLY A 5 8.61 -14.75 8.28
N ILE A 6 8.64 -14.99 6.96
CA ILE A 6 8.18 -13.99 5.99
C ILE A 6 6.71 -13.56 6.21
N TYR A 7 5.87 -14.46 6.72
CA TYR A 7 4.47 -14.16 7.04
C TYR A 7 4.33 -13.19 8.22
N GLU A 8 5.22 -13.29 9.20
CA GLU A 8 5.28 -12.37 10.35
C GLU A 8 5.88 -11.04 9.91
N TYR A 9 6.92 -11.07 9.07
CA TYR A 9 7.51 -9.87 8.49
C TYR A 9 6.51 -9.09 7.61
N ALA A 10 5.63 -9.81 6.91
CA ALA A 10 4.56 -9.20 6.11
C ALA A 10 3.51 -8.43 6.94
N GLU A 11 3.44 -8.70 8.24
CA GLU A 11 2.54 -8.04 9.21
C GLU A 11 3.33 -7.21 10.23
N ASP A 12 4.52 -6.78 9.84
CA ASP A 12 5.36 -5.90 10.63
C ASP A 12 5.05 -4.43 10.30
N ASP A 13 5.02 -3.59 11.33
CA ASP A 13 4.70 -2.16 11.22
C ASP A 13 5.77 -1.39 10.45
N THR A 14 6.99 -1.93 10.31
CA THR A 14 8.03 -1.38 9.43
C THR A 14 7.59 -1.27 7.96
N SER A 15 6.57 -2.02 7.53
CA SER A 15 5.95 -1.85 6.21
C SER A 15 5.30 -0.47 6.02
N MET A 16 4.99 0.25 7.10
CA MET A 16 4.43 1.60 7.08
C MET A 16 5.38 2.63 6.44
N ASP A 17 6.71 2.47 6.57
CA ASP A 17 7.68 3.34 5.89
C ASP A 17 7.53 3.29 4.36
N TYR A 18 7.23 2.10 3.83
CA TYR A 18 6.94 1.91 2.40
C TYR A 18 5.59 2.49 2.02
N LEU A 19 4.56 2.31 2.87
CA LEU A 19 3.23 2.87 2.64
C LEU A 19 3.25 4.40 2.61
N TYR A 20 3.91 5.05 3.58
CA TYR A 20 4.10 6.50 3.58
C TYR A 20 4.86 6.98 2.35
N GLY A 21 5.94 6.29 1.99
CA GLY A 21 6.69 6.60 0.78
C GLY A 21 5.84 6.49 -0.50
N PHE A 22 4.95 5.48 -0.56
CA PHE A 22 3.99 5.33 -1.64
C PHE A 22 3.00 6.50 -1.68
N PHE A 23 2.40 6.87 -0.55
CA PHE A 23 1.49 8.03 -0.47
C PHE A 23 2.17 9.33 -0.90
N ASP A 24 3.41 9.54 -0.50
CA ASP A 24 4.12 10.80 -0.76
C ASP A 24 4.57 10.98 -2.20
N LYS A 25 4.74 9.89 -2.95
CA LYS A 25 5.26 9.97 -4.31
C LYS A 25 4.44 9.19 -5.32
N ASP A 26 4.39 7.86 -5.18
CA ASP A 26 3.83 7.01 -6.23
C ASP A 26 2.32 7.24 -6.39
N LEU A 27 1.60 7.46 -5.28
CA LEU A 27 0.19 7.81 -5.32
C LEU A 27 -0.03 9.19 -5.97
N LYS A 28 0.73 10.21 -5.57
CA LYS A 28 0.59 11.57 -6.14
C LYS A 28 0.90 11.59 -7.64
N ASP A 29 2.00 10.96 -8.05
CA ASP A 29 2.40 10.85 -9.46
C ASP A 29 1.30 10.14 -10.28
N ARG A 30 0.67 9.11 -9.69
CA ARG A 30 -0.42 8.37 -10.32
C ARG A 30 -1.69 9.21 -10.43
N LEU A 31 -2.11 9.89 -9.36
CA LEU A 31 -3.30 10.75 -9.38
C LEU A 31 -3.11 11.92 -10.37
N GLU A 32 -1.91 12.51 -10.43
CA GLU A 32 -1.58 13.54 -11.42
C GLU A 32 -1.65 13.00 -12.85
N THR A 33 -1.13 11.79 -13.08
CA THR A 33 -1.21 11.12 -14.39
C THR A 33 -2.66 10.82 -14.76
N GLU A 34 -3.46 10.25 -13.86
CA GLU A 34 -4.85 9.90 -14.09
C GLU A 34 -5.70 11.16 -14.39
N ARG A 35 -5.44 12.29 -13.69
CA ARG A 35 -6.05 13.61 -13.97
C ARG A 35 -5.89 14.04 -15.42
N GLN A 36 -4.76 13.75 -16.07
CA GLN A 36 -4.53 14.14 -17.47
C GLN A 36 -5.45 13.40 -18.46
N PHE A 37 -6.01 12.27 -18.07
CA PHE A 37 -6.89 11.46 -18.91
C PHE A 37 -8.37 11.64 -18.58
N ILE A 38 -8.70 12.45 -17.57
CA ILE A 38 -10.07 12.72 -17.17
C ILE A 38 -10.64 13.87 -18.00
N PRO A 39 -11.81 13.69 -18.65
CA PRO A 39 -12.50 14.77 -19.32
C PRO A 39 -12.97 15.85 -18.34
N GLU A 40 -12.98 17.10 -18.80
CA GLU A 40 -13.45 18.27 -18.04
C GLU A 40 -14.88 18.03 -17.49
N GLY A 41 -15.06 18.17 -16.17
CA GLY A 41 -16.33 17.94 -15.46
C GLY A 41 -16.52 16.53 -14.87
N LEU A 42 -15.50 15.67 -14.91
CA LEU A 42 -15.48 14.34 -14.28
C LEU A 42 -14.37 14.18 -13.23
N GLU A 43 -13.80 15.27 -12.75
CA GLU A 43 -12.67 15.30 -11.81
C GLU A 43 -13.01 14.62 -10.47
N ASP A 44 -14.29 14.64 -10.08
CA ASP A 44 -14.80 13.99 -8.88
C ASP A 44 -14.60 12.47 -8.88
N LEU A 45 -14.44 11.84 -10.06
CA LEU A 45 -14.18 10.39 -10.17
C LEU A 45 -12.82 9.96 -9.58
N ILE A 46 -11.89 10.91 -9.39
CA ILE A 46 -10.58 10.65 -8.78
C ILE A 46 -10.67 10.76 -7.25
N GLY A 47 -11.54 11.66 -6.76
CA GLY A 47 -11.63 12.05 -5.36
C GLY A 47 -12.38 11.10 -4.45
N ASP A 48 -13.16 10.15 -4.99
CA ASP A 48 -14.00 9.24 -4.20
C ASP A 48 -13.26 8.02 -3.62
N ASN A 49 -11.93 7.95 -3.76
CA ASN A 49 -11.15 6.85 -3.21
C ASN A 49 -11.02 6.98 -1.70
N SER A 50 -11.50 5.98 -0.96
CA SER A 50 -11.31 5.89 0.50
C SER A 50 -9.86 5.57 0.85
N LEU A 51 -9.47 5.79 2.11
CA LEU A 51 -8.14 5.36 2.60
C LEU A 51 -7.86 3.87 2.35
N LEU A 52 -8.90 3.04 2.48
CA LEU A 52 -8.82 1.61 2.20
C LEU A 52 -8.50 1.35 0.71
N ASP A 53 -9.03 2.15 -0.21
CA ASP A 53 -8.74 2.01 -1.64
C ASP A 53 -7.27 2.33 -1.92
N TYR A 54 -6.71 3.38 -1.29
CA TYR A 54 -5.28 3.70 -1.41
C TYR A 54 -4.36 2.63 -0.83
N ILE A 55 -4.72 2.03 0.31
CA ILE A 55 -3.99 0.87 0.85
C ILE A 55 -4.07 -0.32 -0.11
N TRP A 56 -5.23 -0.57 -0.71
CA TRP A 56 -5.36 -1.62 -1.72
C TRP A 56 -4.57 -1.36 -3.00
N LEU A 57 -4.44 -0.09 -3.39
CA LEU A 57 -3.57 0.31 -4.50
C LEU A 57 -2.11 0.02 -4.15
N TRP A 58 -1.66 0.40 -2.96
CA TRP A 58 -0.31 0.11 -2.47
C TRP A 58 -0.01 -1.40 -2.40
N ILE A 59 -0.93 -2.20 -1.85
CA ILE A 59 -0.79 -3.66 -1.78
C ILE A 59 -0.61 -4.26 -3.19
N LYS A 60 -1.32 -3.72 -4.19
CA LYS A 60 -1.25 -4.23 -5.58
C LYS A 60 -0.16 -3.56 -6.41
N ASP A 61 0.54 -2.57 -5.85
CA ASP A 61 1.51 -1.78 -6.57
C ASP A 61 2.76 -2.61 -6.91
N ALA A 62 3.25 -2.44 -8.13
CA ALA A 62 4.46 -3.09 -8.64
C ALA A 62 5.67 -2.14 -8.64
N GLY A 63 5.51 -0.93 -8.11
CA GLY A 63 6.55 0.07 -8.00
C GLY A 63 7.50 -0.17 -6.82
N PRO A 64 8.53 0.67 -6.70
CA PRO A 64 9.62 0.49 -5.75
C PRO A 64 9.22 0.72 -4.29
N ARG A 65 8.00 1.21 -4.02
CA ARG A 65 7.47 1.39 -2.67
C ARG A 65 6.24 0.54 -2.40
N GLY A 66 5.86 -0.33 -3.33
CA GLY A 66 4.75 -1.24 -3.16
C GLY A 66 5.02 -2.30 -2.10
N PHE A 67 3.96 -2.89 -1.55
CA PHE A 67 4.06 -3.92 -0.52
C PHE A 67 4.93 -5.12 -0.94
N ARG A 68 4.86 -5.53 -2.21
CA ARG A 68 5.71 -6.62 -2.71
C ARG A 68 7.20 -6.28 -2.65
N GLN A 69 7.57 -5.02 -2.92
CA GLN A 69 8.96 -4.57 -2.86
C GLN A 69 9.47 -4.61 -1.41
N TYR A 70 8.65 -4.16 -0.45
CA TYR A 70 8.94 -4.30 0.98
C TYR A 70 9.31 -5.74 1.38
N LEU A 71 8.53 -6.73 0.91
CA LEU A 71 8.80 -8.14 1.18
C LEU A 71 10.13 -8.62 0.55
N PHE A 72 10.45 -8.16 -0.66
CA PHE A 72 11.73 -8.47 -1.30
C PHE A 72 12.92 -7.90 -0.53
N ASP A 73 12.79 -6.68 -0.01
CA ASP A 73 13.86 -6.00 0.71
C ASP A 73 14.12 -6.62 2.10
N GLY A 74 13.20 -7.47 2.59
CA GLY A 74 13.42 -8.33 3.76
C GLY A 74 14.47 -9.43 3.56
N GLY A 75 14.94 -9.68 2.33
CA GLY A 75 16.02 -10.63 2.04
C GLY A 75 15.59 -12.09 1.94
N TYR A 76 14.29 -12.35 1.79
CA TYR A 76 13.72 -13.68 1.58
C TYR A 76 13.87 -14.16 0.14
N ALA A 77 13.71 -15.47 -0.10
CA ALA A 77 13.73 -15.99 -1.47
C ALA A 77 12.50 -15.50 -2.25
N GLU A 78 12.66 -15.28 -3.56
CA GLU A 78 11.57 -14.79 -4.42
C GLU A 78 10.30 -15.66 -4.35
N SER A 79 10.46 -16.98 -4.26
CA SER A 79 9.32 -17.89 -4.12
C SER A 79 8.55 -17.67 -2.82
N GLU A 80 9.26 -17.44 -1.72
CA GLU A 80 8.65 -17.15 -0.42
C GLU A 80 7.92 -15.81 -0.46
N VAL A 81 8.54 -14.78 -1.06
CA VAL A 81 7.94 -13.45 -1.24
C VAL A 81 6.63 -13.55 -2.03
N ILE A 82 6.63 -14.28 -3.14
CA ILE A 82 5.42 -14.45 -3.97
C ILE A 82 4.33 -15.18 -3.19
N GLU A 83 4.68 -16.24 -2.46
CA GLU A 83 3.72 -17.01 -1.67
C GLU A 83 3.11 -16.16 -0.55
N ALA A 84 3.95 -15.49 0.25
CA ALA A 84 3.51 -14.63 1.34
C ALA A 84 2.67 -13.46 0.85
N PHE A 85 3.08 -12.82 -0.25
CA PHE A 85 2.32 -11.76 -0.90
C PHE A 85 0.91 -12.21 -1.28
N LEU A 86 0.79 -13.36 -1.96
CA LEU A 86 -0.51 -13.89 -2.38
C LEU A 86 -1.37 -14.29 -1.18
N ALA A 87 -0.78 -14.93 -0.17
CA ALA A 87 -1.47 -15.32 1.04
C ALA A 87 -2.02 -14.10 1.80
N LYS A 88 -1.20 -13.07 2.05
CA LYS A 88 -1.63 -11.86 2.76
C LYS A 88 -2.65 -11.05 1.97
N ARG A 89 -2.47 -10.94 0.65
CA ARG A 89 -3.48 -10.33 -0.23
C ARG A 89 -4.82 -11.07 -0.17
N GLN A 90 -4.81 -12.40 -0.10
CA GLN A 90 -6.03 -13.18 0.04
C GLN A 90 -6.65 -13.02 1.43
N GLU A 91 -5.85 -13.12 2.48
CA GLU A 91 -6.26 -12.96 3.87
C GLU A 91 -6.91 -11.61 4.12
N TRP A 92 -6.22 -10.52 3.76
CA TRP A 92 -6.75 -9.16 3.91
C TRP A 92 -7.84 -8.84 2.90
N GLY A 93 -8.05 -9.65 1.87
CA GLY A 93 -9.22 -9.54 0.99
C GLY A 93 -10.50 -10.07 1.64
N MET A 94 -10.35 -11.00 2.59
CA MET A 94 -11.44 -11.53 3.42
C MET A 94 -11.61 -10.76 4.73
N ASN A 95 -10.55 -10.06 5.16
CA ASN A 95 -10.47 -9.25 6.36
C ASN A 95 -10.21 -7.78 6.00
N THR A 96 -9.72 -6.98 6.94
CA THR A 96 -9.24 -5.62 6.68
C THR A 96 -7.71 -5.61 6.84
N PRO A 97 -6.93 -4.97 5.95
CA PRO A 97 -5.49 -4.83 6.14
C PRO A 97 -5.18 -4.14 7.47
N PRO A 98 -4.19 -4.61 8.25
CA PRO A 98 -3.87 -4.04 9.55
C PRO A 98 -3.38 -2.58 9.45
N HIS A 99 -2.88 -2.19 8.27
CA HIS A 99 -2.42 -0.83 7.96
C HIS A 99 -3.47 0.25 8.24
N LEU A 100 -4.76 -0.05 8.16
CA LEU A 100 -5.79 0.93 8.55
C LEU A 100 -5.73 1.26 10.04
N GLU A 101 -5.64 0.24 10.89
CA GLU A 101 -5.55 0.42 12.33
C GLU A 101 -4.22 1.08 12.72
N TRP A 102 -3.13 0.76 12.02
CA TRP A 102 -1.83 1.38 12.25
C TRP A 102 -1.81 2.87 11.89
N LEU A 103 -2.39 3.24 10.73
CA LEU A 103 -2.53 4.65 10.35
C LEU A 103 -3.41 5.43 11.34
N GLU A 104 -4.47 4.81 11.87
CA GLU A 104 -5.30 5.42 12.91
C GLU A 104 -4.50 5.64 14.21
N GLN A 105 -3.67 4.66 14.61
CA GLN A 105 -2.81 4.77 15.79
C GLN A 105 -1.71 5.82 15.66
N ASP A 106 -1.23 6.07 14.44
CA ASP A 106 -0.25 7.11 14.12
C ASP A 106 -0.88 8.50 13.93
N ASP A 107 -2.18 8.66 14.23
CA ASP A 107 -2.95 9.91 14.03
C ASP A 107 -2.83 10.43 12.58
N PHE A 108 -2.82 9.53 11.60
CA PHE A 108 -2.64 9.88 10.19
C PHE A 108 -3.76 10.80 9.66
N ASP A 109 -3.37 11.94 9.10
CA ASP A 109 -4.32 12.87 8.48
C ASP A 109 -4.66 12.42 7.05
N VAL A 110 -5.80 11.76 6.88
CA VAL A 110 -6.29 11.31 5.56
C VAL A 110 -6.50 12.48 4.60
N ALA A 111 -6.83 13.67 5.09
CA ALA A 111 -6.99 14.85 4.23
C ALA A 111 -5.67 15.26 3.55
N SER A 112 -4.52 14.82 4.06
CA SER A 112 -3.22 15.03 3.41
C SER A 112 -3.08 14.31 2.05
N LEU A 113 -3.94 13.31 1.78
CA LEU A 113 -3.99 12.58 0.51
C LEU A 113 -4.86 13.28 -0.55
N GLU A 114 -5.75 14.17 -0.13
CA GLU A 114 -6.59 14.97 -1.02
C GLU A 114 -5.76 16.13 -1.61
N THR A 115 -4.97 15.84 -2.66
CA THR A 115 -4.16 16.85 -3.38
C THR A 115 -4.98 17.80 -4.24
#